data_AF-A0A7D3WTV4-F1
#
_entry.id   AF-A0A7D3WTV4-F1
#
_cell.length_a   1.000
_cell.length_b   1.000
_cell.length_c   1.000
_cell.angle_alpha   90.00
_cell.angle_beta   90.00
_cell.angle_gamma   90.00
#
_symmetry.space_group_name_H-M   'P 1'
#
loop_
_entity.id
_entity.type
_entity.pdbx_description
1 polymer ?
#
loop_
_entity_poly.entity_id
_entity_poly.type
_entity_poly.pdbx_seq_one_letter_code
_entity_poly.pdbx_strand_id
1 'polypeptide(L)'
;MITPDFTAFERLQTAVDAAGVGTWDYDLLADTLTWSPRCKELFGVPVEQSVTYADFVALVHPDDRAATIAAVEHAFDPTGSGSYDIEYRTRWQLPGQPVLWARATGRAFFDEGGTRVYRFIGTITDVTAMRQLQEQLTRSY
;
A
#
# COMPACT_ATOMS: atom_id res chain seq x y z
N MET A 1 27.52 -16.25 -20.98
CA MET A 1 27.62 -15.09 -20.07
C MET A 1 26.32 -14.31 -20.26
N ILE A 2 25.35 -14.47 -19.35
CA ILE A 2 24.04 -13.79 -19.44
C ILE A 2 24.22 -12.43 -18.79
N THR A 3 24.24 -11.37 -19.59
CA THR A 3 24.16 -9.99 -19.09
C THR A 3 22.80 -9.82 -18.44
N PRO A 4 22.69 -9.35 -17.19
CA PRO A 4 21.40 -9.00 -16.62
C PRO A 4 20.78 -7.89 -17.47
N ASP A 5 19.50 -8.01 -17.81
CA ASP A 5 18.79 -6.99 -18.57
C ASP A 5 18.42 -5.82 -17.64
N PHE A 6 19.42 -4.98 -17.34
CA PHE A 6 19.27 -3.77 -16.53
C PHE A 6 18.16 -2.84 -17.06
N THR A 7 17.85 -2.91 -18.35
CA THR A 7 16.86 -2.04 -18.99
C THR A 7 15.43 -2.34 -18.57
N ALA A 8 15.09 -3.61 -18.25
CA ALA A 8 13.74 -3.97 -17.83
C ALA A 8 13.41 -3.45 -16.43
N PHE A 9 14.36 -3.56 -15.49
CA PHE A 9 14.22 -3.05 -14.13
C PHE A 9 14.17 -1.51 -14.11
N GLU A 10 15.06 -0.85 -14.84
CA GLU A 10 15.07 0.61 -14.95
C GLU A 10 13.79 1.16 -15.59
N ARG A 11 13.27 0.50 -16.63
CA ARG A 11 11.99 0.87 -17.25
C ARG A 11 10.81 0.70 -16.29
N LEU A 12 10.80 -0.38 -15.50
CA LEU A 12 9.76 -0.62 -14.51
C LEU A 12 9.81 0.43 -13.39
N GLN A 13 10.99 0.73 -12.85
CA GLN A 13 11.19 1.79 -11.86
C GLN A 13 10.72 3.14 -12.41
N THR A 14 11.16 3.50 -13.62
CA THR A 14 10.75 4.75 -14.27
C THR A 14 9.24 4.83 -14.46
N ALA A 15 8.59 3.72 -14.83
CA ALA A 15 7.14 3.68 -14.99
C ALA A 15 6.39 3.84 -13.66
N VAL A 16 6.88 3.23 -12.58
CA VAL A 16 6.31 3.37 -11.22
C VAL A 16 6.44 4.81 -10.73
N ASP A 17 7.62 5.40 -10.90
CA ASP A 17 7.88 6.79 -10.52
C ASP A 17 7.02 7.77 -11.34
N ALA A 18 6.93 7.57 -12.65
CA ALA A 18 6.12 8.40 -13.54
C ALA A 18 4.61 8.29 -13.24
N ALA A 19 4.14 7.12 -12.78
CA ALA A 19 2.76 6.92 -12.35
C ALA A 19 2.46 7.49 -10.96
N GLY A 20 3.47 7.95 -10.21
CA GLY A 20 3.32 8.49 -8.86
C GLY A 20 2.88 7.44 -7.83
N VAL A 21 3.12 6.15 -8.12
CA VAL A 21 2.68 5.00 -7.33
C VAL A 21 3.72 4.69 -6.25
N GLY A 22 3.28 4.56 -5.00
CA GLY A 22 4.11 4.01 -3.93
C GLY A 22 4.09 2.49 -3.93
N THR A 23 5.13 1.85 -3.38
CA THR A 23 5.17 0.40 -3.19
C THR A 23 5.44 0.07 -1.73
N TRP A 24 4.96 -1.11 -1.34
CA TRP A 24 5.21 -1.69 -0.02
C TRP A 24 5.46 -3.19 -0.17
N ASP A 25 6.34 -3.71 0.66
CA ASP A 25 6.75 -5.12 0.67
C ASP A 25 6.93 -5.55 2.12
N TYR A 26 6.07 -6.46 2.56
CA TYR A 26 6.17 -7.08 3.87
C TYR A 26 6.74 -8.49 3.70
N ASP A 27 7.98 -8.66 4.14
CA ASP A 27 8.59 -9.97 4.34
C ASP A 27 8.18 -10.48 5.71
N LEU A 28 7.30 -11.49 5.75
CA LEU A 28 6.79 -12.05 7.00
C LEU A 28 7.79 -13.01 7.65
N LEU A 29 8.79 -13.50 6.91
CA LEU A 29 9.84 -14.36 7.46
C LEU A 29 10.89 -13.53 8.20
N ALA A 30 11.23 -12.37 7.64
CA ALA A 30 12.15 -11.40 8.24
C ALA A 30 11.47 -10.36 9.14
N ASP A 31 10.14 -10.40 9.24
CA ASP A 31 9.30 -9.37 9.88
C ASP A 31 9.70 -7.94 9.47
N THR A 32 9.93 -7.75 8.17
CA THR A 32 10.46 -6.50 7.62
C THR A 32 9.47 -5.89 6.65
N LEU A 33 8.93 -4.71 7.01
CA LEU A 33 8.08 -3.91 6.15
C LEU A 33 8.91 -2.81 5.47
N THR A 34 9.03 -2.91 4.15
CA THR A 34 9.77 -1.98 3.31
C THR A 34 8.80 -1.10 2.53
N TRP A 35 8.92 0.21 2.68
CA TRP A 35 8.13 1.20 1.94
C TRP A 35 9.02 1.98 0.98
N SER A 36 8.53 2.21 -0.24
CA SER A 36 9.19 3.14 -1.16
C SER A 36 9.15 4.58 -0.63
N PRO A 37 10.02 5.48 -1.11
CA PRO A 37 9.97 6.89 -0.75
C PRO A 37 8.60 7.52 -0.96
N ARG A 38 7.92 7.16 -2.06
CA ARG A 38 6.57 7.62 -2.37
C ARG A 38 5.53 7.11 -1.38
N CYS A 39 5.62 5.84 -0.95
CA CYS A 39 4.74 5.32 0.09
C CYS A 39 4.93 6.11 1.40
N LYS A 40 6.18 6.34 1.82
CA LYS A 40 6.49 7.13 3.01
C LYS A 40 5.94 8.56 2.91
N GLU A 41 6.05 9.21 1.76
CA GLU A 41 5.48 10.53 1.50
C GLU A 41 3.96 10.58 1.71
N LEU A 42 3.21 9.59 1.18
CA LEU A 42 1.74 9.51 1.34
C LEU A 42 1.30 9.37 2.80
N PHE A 43 2.17 8.81 3.64
CA PHE A 43 1.93 8.67 5.08
C PHE A 43 2.62 9.77 5.92
N GLY A 44 3.32 10.73 5.30
CA GLY A 44 4.06 11.79 5.99
C GLY A 44 5.25 11.29 6.82
N VAL A 45 5.80 10.13 6.48
CA VAL A 45 6.94 9.52 7.15
C VAL A 45 8.25 9.97 6.47
N PRO A 46 9.27 10.41 7.22
CA PRO A 46 10.60 10.68 6.67
C PRO A 46 11.18 9.47 5.91
N VAL A 47 11.85 9.72 4.78
CA VAL A 47 12.38 8.64 3.92
C VAL A 47 13.35 7.71 4.65
N GLU A 48 14.10 8.21 5.62
CA GLU A 48 15.07 7.42 6.40
C GLU A 48 14.44 6.62 7.54
N GLN A 49 13.19 6.90 7.91
CA GLN A 49 12.54 6.24 9.03
C GLN A 49 12.07 4.83 8.64
N SER A 50 12.41 3.83 9.45
CA SER A 50 11.84 2.49 9.34
C SER A 50 10.39 2.49 9.81
N VAL A 51 9.57 1.64 9.19
CA VAL A 51 8.14 1.53 9.48
C VAL A 51 7.83 0.07 9.74
N THR A 52 7.26 -0.23 10.89
CA THR A 52 6.75 -1.57 11.21
C THR A 52 5.30 -1.73 10.76
N TYR A 53 4.79 -2.96 10.72
CA TYR A 53 3.36 -3.18 10.49
C TYR A 53 2.48 -2.48 11.54
N ALA A 54 2.93 -2.43 12.80
CA ALA A 54 2.22 -1.70 13.86
C ALA A 54 2.19 -0.18 13.60
N ASP A 55 3.30 0.39 13.11
CA ASP A 55 3.35 1.80 12.70
C ASP A 55 2.39 2.08 11.55
N PHE A 56 2.34 1.19 10.55
CA PHE A 56 1.36 1.28 9.46
C PHE A 56 -0.08 1.37 10.00
N VAL A 57 -0.49 0.43 10.86
CA VAL A 57 -1.84 0.44 11.46
C VAL A 57 -2.09 1.73 12.26
N ALA A 58 -1.08 2.25 12.96
CA ALA A 58 -1.18 3.50 13.69
C ALA A 58 -1.30 4.75 12.79
N LEU A 59 -0.75 4.68 11.57
CA LEU A 59 -0.79 5.72 10.54
C LEU A 59 -2.07 5.67 9.68
N VAL A 60 -2.86 4.60 9.76
CA VAL A 60 -4.22 4.56 9.21
C VAL A 60 -5.18 5.35 10.12
N HIS A 61 -6.13 6.06 9.51
CA HIS A 61 -7.16 6.81 10.22
C HIS A 61 -7.96 5.89 11.17
N PRO A 62 -8.23 6.30 12.43
CA PRO A 62 -8.84 5.43 13.44
C PRO A 62 -10.10 4.68 12.99
N ASP A 63 -11.00 5.37 12.29
CA ASP A 63 -12.26 4.80 11.78
C ASP A 63 -12.05 3.69 10.74
N ASP A 64 -10.95 3.73 9.99
CA ASP A 64 -10.70 2.80 8.89
C ASP A 64 -9.84 1.60 9.32
N ARG A 65 -9.16 1.69 10.47
CA ARG A 65 -8.21 0.67 10.96
C ARG A 65 -8.79 -0.73 11.00
N ALA A 66 -9.99 -0.88 11.55
CA ALA A 66 -10.62 -2.20 11.69
C ALA A 66 -10.87 -2.85 10.32
N ALA A 67 -11.34 -2.06 9.34
CA ALA A 67 -11.57 -2.54 7.98
C ALA A 67 -10.25 -2.87 7.28
N THR A 68 -9.20 -2.05 7.47
CA THR A 68 -7.87 -2.30 6.92
C THR A 68 -7.24 -3.58 7.46
N ILE A 69 -7.33 -3.82 8.78
CA ILE A 69 -6.84 -5.05 9.40
C ILE A 69 -7.59 -6.26 8.83
N ALA A 70 -8.92 -6.21 8.78
CA ALA A 70 -9.74 -7.30 8.24
C ALA A 70 -9.41 -7.61 6.77
N ALA A 71 -9.10 -6.59 5.96
CA ALA A 71 -8.68 -6.79 4.57
C ALA A 71 -7.30 -7.47 4.46
N VAL A 72 -6.35 -7.14 5.35
CA VAL A 72 -5.06 -7.83 5.43
C VAL A 72 -5.26 -9.28 5.86
N GLU A 73 -6.07 -9.52 6.89
CA GLU A 73 -6.41 -10.86 7.37
C GLU A 73 -7.07 -11.71 6.26
N HIS A 74 -7.98 -11.11 5.49
CA HIS A 74 -8.61 -11.79 4.35
C HIS A 74 -7.61 -12.13 3.24
N ALA A 75 -6.66 -11.23 2.95
CA ALA A 75 -5.56 -11.53 2.03
C ALA A 75 -4.65 -12.65 2.56
N PHE A 76 -4.58 -12.84 3.88
CA PHE A 76 -3.77 -13.89 4.51
C PHE A 76 -4.51 -15.22 4.66
N ASP A 77 -5.79 -15.29 4.31
CA ASP A 77 -6.55 -16.52 4.31
C ASP A 77 -6.04 -17.47 3.20
N PRO A 78 -5.50 -18.66 3.56
CA PRO A 78 -5.00 -19.63 2.59
C PRO A 78 -6.10 -20.22 1.68
N THR A 79 -7.36 -20.08 2.06
CA THR A 79 -8.50 -20.51 1.23
C THR A 79 -8.93 -19.43 0.22
N GLY A 80 -8.42 -18.21 0.37
CA GLY A 80 -8.72 -17.05 -0.48
C GLY A 80 -7.82 -16.94 -1.71
N SER A 81 -7.98 -15.83 -2.43
CA SER A 81 -7.18 -15.49 -3.62
C SER A 81 -5.81 -14.87 -3.29
N GLY A 82 -5.58 -14.55 -2.01
CA GLY A 82 -4.45 -13.74 -1.56
C GLY A 82 -4.50 -12.27 -2.04
N SER A 83 -5.58 -11.83 -2.68
CA SER A 83 -5.68 -10.46 -3.20
C SER A 83 -6.03 -9.45 -2.11
N TYR A 84 -5.40 -8.29 -2.17
CA TYR A 84 -5.68 -7.15 -1.31
C TYR A 84 -6.04 -5.95 -2.19
N ASP A 85 -7.17 -5.30 -1.90
CA ASP A 85 -7.62 -4.08 -2.54
C ASP A 85 -8.52 -3.33 -1.58
N ILE A 86 -8.05 -2.19 -1.08
CA ILE A 86 -8.79 -1.38 -0.11
C ILE A 86 -8.45 0.10 -0.27
N GLU A 87 -9.42 0.96 0.04
CA GLU A 87 -9.24 2.39 0.18
C GLU A 87 -9.40 2.81 1.64
N TYR A 88 -8.45 3.57 2.17
CA TYR A 88 -8.48 4.08 3.54
C TYR A 88 -7.86 5.47 3.63
N ARG A 89 -8.18 6.18 4.70
CA ARG A 89 -7.62 7.50 4.99
C ARG A 89 -6.31 7.36 5.75
N THR A 90 -5.32 8.20 5.44
CA THR A 90 -4.10 8.31 6.26
C THR A 90 -4.33 9.29 7.41
N ARG A 91 -3.67 9.04 8.53
CA ARG A 91 -3.76 9.84 9.76
C ARG A 91 -2.94 11.13 9.67
N TRP A 92 -1.88 11.14 8.85
CA TRP A 92 -1.05 12.33 8.69
C TRP A 92 -1.80 13.41 7.92
N GLN A 93 -2.34 14.37 8.68
CA GLN A 93 -2.99 15.56 8.15
C GLN A 93 -2.46 16.74 8.96
N LEU A 94 -1.78 17.68 8.29
CA LEU A 94 -1.51 18.97 8.91
C LEU A 94 -2.85 19.67 9.19
N PRO A 95 -3.00 20.42 10.29
CA PRO A 95 -4.22 21.18 10.56
C PRO A 95 -4.59 22.05 9.35
N GLY A 96 -5.79 21.85 8.81
CA GLY A 96 -6.29 22.57 7.63
C GLY A 96 -5.98 21.91 6.27
N GLN A 97 -5.31 20.75 6.24
CA GLN A 97 -5.19 19.96 5.02
C GLN A 97 -6.38 19.00 4.83
N PRO A 98 -6.80 18.77 3.58
CA PRO A 98 -7.84 17.80 3.28
C PRO A 98 -7.38 16.38 3.63
N VAL A 99 -8.35 15.52 3.90
CA VAL A 99 -8.14 14.09 4.16
C VAL A 99 -7.49 13.44 2.93
N LEU A 100 -6.33 12.82 3.11
CA LEU A 100 -5.69 12.01 2.07
C LEU A 100 -6.32 10.62 2.06
N TRP A 101 -6.89 10.26 0.92
CA TRP A 101 -7.38 8.92 0.62
C TRP A 101 -6.33 8.15 -0.16
N ALA A 102 -5.93 7.00 0.35
CA ALA A 102 -5.03 6.09 -0.33
C ALA A 102 -5.77 4.81 -0.71
N ARG A 103 -5.52 4.33 -1.93
CA ARG A 103 -5.87 2.97 -2.35
C ARG A 103 -4.64 2.11 -2.28
N ALA A 104 -4.72 1.00 -1.55
CA ALA A 104 -3.67 0.02 -1.48
C ALA A 104 -4.13 -1.28 -2.16
N THR A 105 -3.34 -1.75 -3.12
CA THR A 105 -3.59 -2.99 -3.84
C THR A 105 -2.38 -3.90 -3.72
N GLY A 106 -2.57 -5.19 -3.52
CA GLY A 106 -1.46 -6.11 -3.35
C GLY A 106 -1.84 -7.57 -3.40
N ARG A 107 -0.86 -8.42 -3.14
CA ARG A 107 -1.03 -9.87 -3.11
C ARG A 107 -0.18 -10.51 -2.03
N ALA A 108 -0.77 -11.45 -1.31
CA ALA A 108 -0.11 -12.36 -0.39
C ALA A 108 0.39 -13.60 -1.16
N PHE A 109 1.60 -14.03 -0.82
CA PHE A 109 2.25 -15.21 -1.37
C PHE A 109 2.41 -16.25 -0.27
N PHE A 110 1.97 -17.46 -0.56
CA PHE A 110 1.93 -18.58 0.36
C PHE A 110 3.08 -19.55 0.08
N ASP A 111 3.51 -20.27 1.12
CA ASP A 111 4.50 -21.34 1.03
C ASP A 111 4.05 -22.48 0.10
N GLU A 112 4.94 -23.44 -0.19
CA GLU A 112 4.62 -24.59 -1.04
C GLU A 112 3.43 -25.42 -0.51
N GLY A 113 3.17 -25.36 0.80
CA GLY A 113 2.02 -26.00 1.44
C GLY A 113 0.72 -25.18 1.35
N GLY A 114 0.75 -23.97 0.79
CA GLY A 114 -0.40 -23.08 0.66
C GLY A 114 -1.01 -22.68 2.00
N THR A 115 -0.27 -22.80 3.11
CA THR A 115 -0.83 -22.68 4.47
C THR A 115 -0.33 -21.42 5.17
N ARG A 116 0.88 -20.96 4.86
CA ARG A 116 1.48 -19.79 5.51
C ARG A 116 1.87 -18.74 4.50
N VAL A 117 1.46 -17.50 4.74
CA VAL A 117 1.95 -16.35 3.97
C VAL A 117 3.41 -16.10 4.34
N TYR A 118 4.28 -16.00 3.35
CA TYR A 118 5.69 -15.66 3.55
C TYR A 118 6.02 -14.24 3.06
N ARG A 119 5.23 -13.70 2.13
CA ARG A 119 5.44 -12.36 1.58
C ARG A 119 4.14 -11.69 1.20
N PHE A 120 4.02 -10.40 1.44
CA PHE A 120 2.86 -9.61 1.09
C PHE A 120 3.32 -8.29 0.47
N ILE A 121 3.09 -8.11 -0.84
CA ILE A 121 3.60 -6.95 -1.57
C ILE A 121 2.50 -6.27 -2.35
N GLY A 122 2.70 -4.98 -2.61
CA GLY A 122 1.75 -4.24 -3.41
C GLY A 122 2.15 -2.80 -3.66
N THR A 123 1.15 -2.06 -4.13
CA THR A 123 1.21 -0.66 -4.49
C THR A 123 0.25 0.15 -3.64
N ILE A 124 0.51 1.44 -3.56
CA ILE A 124 -0.37 2.43 -2.93
C ILE A 124 -0.45 3.66 -3.81
N THR A 125 -1.65 4.22 -3.96
CA THR A 125 -1.91 5.40 -4.80
C THR A 125 -2.80 6.39 -4.06
N ASP A 126 -2.54 7.68 -4.24
CA ASP A 126 -3.43 8.73 -3.79
C ASP A 126 -4.67 8.78 -4.69
N VAL A 127 -5.85 8.60 -4.11
CA VAL A 127 -7.15 8.63 -4.80
C VAL A 127 -8.02 9.80 -4.35
N THR A 128 -7.45 10.76 -3.61
CA THR A 128 -8.17 11.90 -3.04
C THR A 128 -8.86 12.74 -4.11
N ALA A 129 -8.14 13.12 -5.17
CA ALA A 129 -8.68 13.92 -6.27
C ALA A 129 -9.80 13.18 -7.02
N MET A 130 -9.64 11.87 -7.24
CA MET A 130 -10.64 11.03 -7.91
C MET A 130 -11.94 10.96 -7.09
N ARG A 131 -11.82 10.74 -5.77
CA ARG A 131 -12.98 10.73 -4.88
C ARG A 131 -13.69 12.07 -4.82
N GLN A 132 -12.95 13.18 -4.70
CA GLN A 132 -13.54 14.52 -4.70
C GLN A 132 -14.32 14.80 -5.97
N LEU A 133 -13.82 14.37 -7.13
CA LEU A 133 -14.52 14.50 -8.40
C LEU A 133 -15.81 13.64 -8.43
N GLN A 134 -15.74 12.39 -7.97
CA GLN A 134 -16.94 11.53 -7.86
C GLN A 134 -17.99 12.10 -6.92
N GLU A 135 -17.59 12.64 -5.77
CA GLU A 135 -18.52 13.26 -4.81
C GLU A 135 -19.20 14.51 -5.39
N GLN A 136 -18.46 15.34 -6.14
CA GLN A 136 -19.01 16.51 -6.82
C GLN A 136 -20.03 16.12 -7.90
N LEU A 137 -19.73 15.08 -8.69
CA LEU A 137 -20.65 14.57 -9.71
C LEU A 137 -21.92 13.96 -9.09
N THR A 138 -21.78 13.25 -7.97
CA THR A 138 -22.93 12.64 -7.27
C THR A 138 -23.81 13.69 -6.58
N ARG A 139 -23.24 14.79 -6.07
CA ARG A 139 -24.00 15.91 -5.46
C ARG A 139 -24.68 16.83 -6.48
N SER A 140 -24.28 16.76 -7.75
CA SER A 140 -24.85 17.57 -8.82
C SER A 140 -26.06 16.91 -9.49
N TYR A 141 -26.61 15.86 -8.87
CA TYR A 141 -27.80 15.12 -9.27
C TYR A 141 -28.77 15.02 -8.09
#